data_AF-A0A966UZY3-F1
#
_entry.id   AF-A0A966UZY3-F1
#
_cell.length_a   1.000
_cell.length_b   1.000
_cell.length_c   1.000
_cell.angle_alpha   90.00
_cell.angle_beta   90.00
_cell.angle_gamma   90.00
#
_symmetry.space_group_name_H-M   'P 1'
#
loop_
_entity.id
_entity.type
_entity.pdbx_description
1 polymer ?
#
loop_
_entity_poly.entity_id
_entity_poly.type
_entity_poly.pdbx_seq_one_letter_code
_entity_poly.pdbx_strand_id
1 'polypeptide(L)'
;MKQKDIAVIAVIVVVSGIFSFIISNYVFVTPKDRQSQVEVVPQITSTFQQPDKRFYNSSAFDPTRIIVIGQNSNTDPFNSPGR
;
A
#
# COMPACT_ATOMS: atom_id res chain seq x y z
N MET A 1 2.21 60.18 -24.92
CA MET A 1 3.09 59.18 -25.58
C MET A 1 2.93 59.32 -27.07
N LYS A 2 4.04 59.52 -27.79
CA LYS A 2 3.98 59.46 -29.26
C LYS A 2 3.57 58.02 -29.62
N GLN A 3 2.90 57.80 -30.75
CA GLN A 3 2.48 56.44 -31.16
C GLN A 3 3.64 55.44 -31.15
N LYS A 4 4.86 55.93 -31.38
CA LYS A 4 6.12 55.18 -31.28
C LYS A 4 6.40 54.68 -29.86
N ASP A 5 6.13 55.47 -28.82
CA ASP A 5 6.38 55.08 -27.43
C ASP A 5 5.39 53.96 -27.00
N ILE A 6 4.13 54.07 -27.42
CA ILE A 6 3.11 53.02 -27.20
C ILE A 6 3.48 51.73 -27.92
N ALA A 7 3.98 51.83 -29.16
CA ALA A 7 4.40 50.66 -29.92
C ALA A 7 5.58 49.93 -29.25
N VAL A 8 6.56 50.68 -28.73
CA VAL A 8 7.71 50.10 -28.01
C VAL A 8 7.26 49.42 -26.72
N ILE A 9 6.38 50.05 -25.94
CA ILE A 9 5.84 49.45 -24.72
C ILE A 9 5.07 48.17 -25.03
N ALA A 10 4.24 48.16 -26.08
CA ALA A 10 3.48 46.98 -26.48
C ALA A 10 4.40 45.79 -26.83
N VAL A 11 5.49 46.04 -27.55
CA VAL A 11 6.47 44.99 -27.89
C VAL A 11 7.13 44.43 -26.62
N ILE A 12 7.54 45.30 -25.69
CA ILE A 12 8.16 44.88 -24.43
C ILE A 12 7.20 44.00 -23.60
N VAL A 13 5.93 44.38 -23.51
CA VAL A 13 4.90 43.60 -22.80
C VAL A 13 4.71 42.21 -23.43
N VAL A 14 4.68 42.12 -24.77
CA VAL A 14 4.52 40.83 -25.45
C VAL A 14 5.74 39.94 -25.23
N VAL A 15 6.95 40.47 -25.40
CA VAL A 15 8.19 39.72 -25.22
C VAL A 15 8.34 39.26 -23.77
N SER A 16 8.13 40.16 -22.80
CA SER A 16 8.17 39.81 -21.37
C SER A 16 7.10 38.79 -20.98
N GLY A 17 5.90 38.86 -21.55
CA GLY A 17 4.84 37.87 -21.33
C GLY A 17 5.23 36.46 -21.81
N ILE A 18 5.86 36.37 -22.98
CA ILE A 18 6.36 35.09 -23.52
C ILE A 18 7.47 34.52 -22.62
N PHE A 19 8.45 35.36 -22.24
CA PHE A 19 9.52 34.92 -21.34
C PHE A 19 8.98 34.49 -19.96
N SER A 20 8.03 35.25 -19.40
CA SER A 20 7.38 34.92 -18.13
C SER A 20 6.67 33.57 -18.20
N PHE A 21 5.96 33.27 -19.30
CA PHE A 21 5.28 31.99 -19.48
C PHE A 21 6.26 30.81 -19.54
N ILE A 22 7.37 30.96 -20.28
CA ILE A 22 8.39 29.91 -20.40
C ILE A 22 9.07 29.65 -19.04
N ILE A 23 9.47 30.72 -18.35
CA ILE A 23 10.13 30.61 -17.04
C ILE A 23 9.17 30.04 -16.00
N SER A 24 7.90 30.47 -16.01
CA SER A 24 6.86 29.94 -15.14
C SER A 24 6.72 28.42 -15.31
N ASN A 25 6.64 27.92 -16.55
CA ASN A 25 6.55 26.48 -16.78
C ASN A 25 7.79 25.69 -16.31
N TYR A 26 8.97 26.33 -16.27
CA TYR A 26 10.20 25.69 -15.77
C TYR A 26 10.35 25.76 -14.24
N VAL A 27 9.95 26.89 -13.64
CA VAL A 27 10.09 27.13 -12.19
C VAL A 27 8.94 26.49 -11.40
N PHE A 28 7.71 26.49 -11.93
CA PHE A 28 6.59 25.83 -11.29
C PHE A 28 6.58 24.34 -11.64
N VAL A 29 7.18 23.58 -10.72
CA VAL A 29 7.16 22.12 -10.56
C VAL A 29 6.08 21.39 -11.37
N THR A 30 6.53 20.53 -12.28
CA THR A 30 5.72 19.56 -13.02
C THR A 30 4.81 18.77 -12.07
N PRO A 31 3.55 18.44 -12.44
CA PRO A 31 2.64 17.67 -11.58
C PRO A 31 3.25 16.35 -11.06
N LYS A 32 4.23 15.82 -11.80
CA LYS A 32 5.01 14.63 -11.47
C LYS A 32 5.78 14.74 -10.13
N ASP A 33 6.24 15.93 -9.76
CA ASP A 33 7.00 16.15 -8.52
C ASP A 33 6.15 16.79 -7.40
N ARG A 34 4.85 17.01 -7.66
CA ARG A 34 3.87 17.42 -6.62
C ARG A 34 3.36 16.25 -5.78
N GLN A 35 3.76 15.03 -6.13
CA GLN A 35 3.46 13.84 -5.36
C GLN A 35 4.56 13.65 -4.32
N SER A 36 4.45 14.37 -3.20
CA SER A 36 5.18 13.95 -1.99
C SER A 36 4.91 12.48 -1.74
N GLN A 37 5.95 11.70 -1.43
CA GLN A 37 5.80 10.34 -0.93
C GLN A 37 5.07 10.42 0.41
N VAL A 38 3.74 10.39 0.34
CA VAL A 38 2.86 10.29 1.49
C VAL A 38 2.58 8.83 1.72
N GLU A 39 2.53 8.45 2.99
CA GLU A 39 2.23 7.09 3.39
C GLU A 39 0.80 6.75 2.98
N VAL A 40 0.66 5.86 1.99
CA VAL A 40 -0.64 5.36 1.55
C VAL A 40 -1.07 4.29 2.55
N VAL A 41 -2.08 4.62 3.35
CA VAL A 41 -2.64 3.68 4.31
C VAL A 41 -3.38 2.58 3.54
N PRO A 42 -3.17 1.29 3.86
CA PRO A 42 -3.90 0.20 3.23
C PRO A 42 -5.41 0.34 3.46
N GLN A 43 -6.21 -0.06 2.45
CA GLN A 43 -7.66 -0.04 2.55
C GLN A 43 -8.14 -0.98 3.66
N ILE A 44 -9.07 -0.48 4.50
CA ILE A 44 -9.72 -1.30 5.53
C ILE A 44 -10.67 -2.26 4.82
N THR A 45 -10.30 -3.54 4.73
CA THR A 45 -11.15 -4.60 4.17
C THR A 45 -11.93 -5.30 5.27
N SER A 46 -13.20 -5.62 5.02
CA SER A 46 -14.03 -6.43 5.93
C SER A 46 -13.74 -7.94 5.84
N THR A 47 -12.81 -8.34 4.99
CA THR A 47 -12.47 -9.75 4.77
C THR A 47 -11.50 -10.23 5.84
N PHE A 48 -11.93 -11.17 6.66
CA PHE A 48 -11.10 -11.85 7.64
C PHE A 48 -10.86 -13.28 7.18
N GLN A 49 -9.62 -13.75 7.25
CA GLN A 49 -9.33 -15.16 6.99
C GLN A 49 -9.89 -16.00 8.14
N GLN A 50 -10.75 -16.96 7.79
CA GLN A 50 -11.28 -17.89 8.78
C GLN A 50 -10.15 -18.83 9.26
N PRO A 51 -10.01 -19.08 10.57
CA PRO A 51 -9.03 -20.02 11.07
C PRO A 51 -9.29 -21.44 10.55
N ASP A 52 -8.24 -22.25 10.52
CA ASP A 52 -8.31 -23.61 9.99
C ASP A 52 -9.35 -24.46 10.73
N LYS A 53 -10.35 -24.94 9.97
CA LYS A 53 -11.47 -25.73 10.48
C LYS A 53 -11.04 -27.06 11.10
N ARG A 54 -9.84 -27.56 10.80
CA ARG A 54 -9.28 -28.75 11.46
C ARG A 54 -9.15 -28.55 12.97
N PHE A 55 -8.81 -27.34 13.40
CA PHE A 55 -8.62 -27.00 14.82
C PHE A 55 -9.81 -26.21 15.38
N TYR A 56 -10.43 -25.36 14.56
CA TYR A 56 -11.55 -24.50 14.97
C TYR A 56 -12.86 -25.03 14.39
N ASN A 57 -13.39 -26.09 15.01
CA ASN A 57 -14.71 -26.65 14.70
C ASN A 57 -15.53 -26.86 15.98
N SER A 58 -16.84 -27.06 15.81
CA SER A 58 -17.80 -27.26 16.92
C SER A 58 -17.50 -28.48 17.79
N SER A 59 -16.70 -29.41 17.29
CA SER A 59 -16.32 -30.65 17.98
C SER A 59 -14.95 -30.56 18.67
N ALA A 60 -14.21 -29.46 18.51
CA ALA A 60 -12.83 -29.34 18.98
C ALA A 60 -12.73 -29.26 20.52
N PHE A 61 -13.78 -28.77 21.19
CA PHE A 61 -13.84 -28.60 22.64
C PHE A 61 -15.08 -29.28 23.21
N ASP A 62 -15.26 -30.55 22.87
CA ASP A 62 -16.35 -31.34 23.41
C ASP A 62 -15.87 -32.08 24.69
N PRO A 63 -16.17 -31.57 25.90
CA PRO A 63 -15.73 -32.19 27.15
C PRO A 63 -16.43 -33.52 27.43
N THR A 64 -17.45 -33.88 26.64
CA THR A 64 -18.20 -35.13 26.79
C THR A 64 -17.67 -36.26 25.92
N ARG A 65 -16.68 -35.97 25.05
CA ARG A 65 -16.01 -37.02 24.28
C ARG A 65 -15.11 -37.84 25.17
N ILE A 66 -15.29 -39.15 25.09
CA ILE A 66 -14.42 -40.12 25.74
C ILE A 66 -13.06 -40.03 25.05
N ILE A 67 -12.08 -39.43 25.73
CA ILE A 67 -10.69 -39.40 25.28
C ILE A 67 -10.11 -40.77 25.57
N VAL A 68 -9.97 -41.61 24.54
CA VAL A 68 -9.36 -42.92 24.69
C VAL A 68 -7.84 -42.77 24.63
N ILE A 69 -7.24 -42.54 25.80
CA ILE A 69 -5.79 -42.54 25.97
C ILE A 69 -5.33 -43.99 25.95
N GLY A 70 -4.58 -44.40 24.92
CA GLY A 70 -4.00 -45.75 24.85
C GLY A 70 -4.39 -46.61 23.64
N GLN A 71 -5.13 -46.09 22.65
CA GLN A 71 -5.37 -46.80 21.38
C GLN A 71 -4.12 -46.86 20.46
N ASN A 72 -2.91 -46.76 21.03
CA ASN A 72 -1.67 -47.05 20.33
C ASN A 72 -1.37 -48.54 20.54
N SER A 73 -1.48 -49.35 19.49
CA SER A 73 -0.94 -50.71 19.45
C SER A 73 0.59 -50.74 19.37
N ASN A 74 1.28 -49.71 19.88
CA ASN A 74 2.74 -49.75 20.00
C ASN A 74 3.11 -50.37 21.34
N THR A 75 3.41 -51.67 21.31
CA THR A 75 3.87 -52.42 22.47
C THR A 75 5.29 -52.08 22.91
N ASP A 76 6.02 -51.25 22.16
CA ASP A 76 7.38 -50.83 22.53
C ASP A 76 7.64 -49.33 22.21
N PRO A 77 7.34 -48.42 23.15
CA PRO A 77 7.45 -46.98 22.94
C PRO A 77 8.87 -46.41 23.01
N PHE A 78 9.90 -47.22 23.29
CA PHE A 78 11.27 -46.72 23.48
C PHE A 78 12.36 -47.47 22.69
N ASN A 79 11.99 -48.50 21.94
CA ASN A 79 12.96 -49.30 21.19
C ASN A 79 12.92 -48.95 19.69
N SER A 80 13.32 -47.73 19.39
CA SER A 80 13.76 -47.37 18.04
C SER A 80 15.28 -47.55 17.99
N PRO A 81 15.83 -48.48 17.19
CA PRO A 81 17.27 -48.55 17.00
C PRO A 81 17.67 -47.32 16.19
N GLY A 82 18.14 -46.30 16.90
CA GLY A 82 18.72 -45.11 16.31
C GLY A 82 19.80 -45.49 15.32
N ARG A 83 19.61 -45.08 14.07
CA ARG A 83 20.68 -44.94 13.08
C ARG A 83 21.15 -43.49 13.07
#